data_AF-H1VQL4-F1
#
_entry.id   AF-H1VQL4-F1
#
_cell.length_a   1.000
_cell.length_b   1.000
_cell.length_c   1.000
_cell.angle_alpha   90.00
_cell.angle_beta   90.00
_cell.angle_gamma   90.00
#
_symmetry.space_group_name_H-M   'P 1'
#
loop_
_entity.id
_entity.type
_entity.pdbx_description
1 polymer ?
#
loop_
_entity_poly.entity_id
_entity_poly.type
_entity_poly.pdbx_seq_one_letter_code
_entity_poly.pdbx_strand_id
1 'polypeptide(L)'
;MPSLPFADRMSSAANMRGNSDVDEGESLLGRGRDKARRFWDGFIDFALQGNILEIAFGLIIAASFTTLVNSFVQNIIMPPISVIFPLNRNMEQKFAVLRGGPNYNHDNKYTTLERAKDDGAVVLAYGSFLNQLVSFLCVGISLYGLAHVFQFFSPEPIIKHTVKCKYCRKRISNKAQRCVNCTSWQDGREDRAHR
;
A
#
# COMPACT_ATOMS: atom_id res chain seq x y z
N MET A 1 -66.61 -19.49 -43.37
CA MET A 1 -66.29 -19.32 -41.95
C MET A 1 -66.96 -18.03 -41.47
N PRO A 2 -67.64 -18.04 -40.32
CA PRO A 2 -68.76 -17.15 -40.01
C PRO A 2 -68.30 -15.77 -39.53
N SER A 3 -69.08 -14.74 -39.85
CA SER A 3 -68.92 -13.37 -39.34
C SER A 3 -69.21 -13.33 -37.85
N LEU A 4 -68.16 -13.15 -37.04
CA LEU A 4 -68.27 -12.99 -35.59
C LEU A 4 -68.92 -11.64 -35.23
N PRO A 5 -69.71 -11.57 -34.14
CA PRO A 5 -70.42 -10.36 -33.70
C PRO A 5 -69.46 -9.25 -33.25
N PHE A 6 -69.87 -7.98 -33.40
CA PHE A 6 -69.06 -6.76 -33.16
C PHE A 6 -68.44 -6.68 -31.75
N ALA A 7 -69.05 -7.31 -30.75
CA ALA A 7 -68.59 -7.30 -29.37
C ALA A 7 -67.20 -7.97 -29.16
N ASP A 8 -66.85 -9.00 -29.95
CA ASP A 8 -65.58 -9.72 -29.77
C ASP A 8 -64.36 -8.94 -30.31
N ARG A 9 -64.57 -7.95 -31.19
CA ARG A 9 -63.47 -7.11 -31.71
C ARG A 9 -62.95 -6.10 -30.68
N MET A 10 -63.78 -5.64 -29.74
CA MET A 10 -63.33 -4.71 -28.70
C MET A 10 -62.56 -5.41 -27.56
N SER A 11 -62.92 -6.65 -27.23
CA SER A 11 -62.22 -7.43 -26.20
C SER A 11 -60.78 -7.77 -26.61
N SER A 12 -60.56 -8.09 -27.90
CA SER A 12 -59.23 -8.38 -28.45
C SER A 12 -58.32 -7.14 -28.51
N ALA A 13 -58.87 -5.94 -28.71
CA ALA A 13 -58.10 -4.69 -28.73
C ALA A 13 -57.74 -4.16 -27.33
N ALA A 14 -58.56 -4.44 -26.31
CA ALA A 14 -58.30 -4.04 -24.92
C ALA A 14 -57.21 -4.90 -24.26
N ASN A 15 -57.12 -6.19 -24.61
CA ASN A 15 -56.09 -7.09 -24.06
C ASN A 15 -54.67 -6.81 -24.59
N MET A 16 -54.54 -6.09 -25.71
CA MET A 16 -53.24 -5.69 -26.27
C MET A 16 -52.65 -4.41 -25.63
N ARG A 17 -53.44 -3.59 -24.94
CA ARG A 17 -52.98 -2.34 -24.32
C ARG A 17 -52.60 -2.46 -22.85
N GLY A 18 -52.92 -3.59 -22.20
CA GLY A 18 -52.56 -3.84 -20.80
C GLY A 18 -51.21 -4.53 -20.59
N ASN A 19 -50.59 -5.05 -21.66
CA ASN A 19 -49.35 -5.85 -21.58
C ASN A 19 -48.10 -5.09 -22.06
N SER A 20 -48.23 -3.91 -22.68
CA SER A 20 -47.09 -3.13 -23.18
C SER A 20 -46.35 -2.35 -22.09
N ASP A 21 -47.07 -1.86 -21.08
CA ASP A 21 -46.50 -0.91 -20.12
C ASP A 21 -45.73 -1.62 -18.97
N VAL A 22 -46.02 -2.90 -18.74
CA VAL A 22 -45.33 -3.74 -17.75
C VAL A 22 -44.02 -4.30 -18.31
N ASP A 23 -43.98 -4.64 -19.61
CA ASP A 23 -42.79 -5.17 -20.30
C ASP A 23 -41.71 -4.08 -20.49
N GLU A 24 -42.09 -2.83 -20.76
CA GLU A 24 -41.14 -1.72 -20.95
C GLU A 24 -40.39 -1.35 -19.66
N GLY A 25 -41.07 -1.34 -18.51
CA GLY A 25 -40.48 -1.07 -17.19
C GLY A 25 -39.45 -2.12 -16.76
N GLU A 26 -39.74 -3.41 -17.02
CA GLU A 26 -38.79 -4.49 -16.76
C GLU A 26 -37.61 -4.48 -17.75
N SER A 27 -37.83 -4.08 -19.00
CA SER A 27 -36.76 -3.99 -20.02
C SER A 27 -35.73 -2.88 -19.77
N LEU A 28 -36.15 -1.75 -19.19
CA LEU A 28 -35.26 -0.63 -18.86
C LEU A 28 -34.44 -0.90 -17.59
N LEU A 29 -35.04 -1.54 -16.58
CA LEU A 29 -34.32 -2.00 -15.38
C LEU A 29 -33.37 -3.17 -15.70
N GLY A 30 -33.73 -4.05 -16.64
CA GLY A 30 -32.89 -5.15 -17.11
C GLY A 30 -31.61 -4.66 -17.82
N ARG A 31 -31.74 -3.70 -18.74
CA ARG A 31 -30.59 -3.13 -19.47
C ARG A 31 -29.55 -2.44 -18.57
N GLY A 32 -30.00 -1.77 -17.51
CA GLY A 32 -29.10 -1.15 -16.52
C GLY A 32 -28.32 -2.19 -15.70
N ARG A 33 -29.01 -3.26 -15.27
CA ARG A 33 -28.42 -4.36 -14.49
C ARG A 33 -27.38 -5.15 -15.30
N ASP A 34 -27.63 -5.41 -16.58
CA ASP A 34 -26.71 -6.19 -17.42
C ASP A 34 -25.46 -5.39 -17.80
N LYS A 35 -25.59 -4.07 -17.98
CA LYS A 35 -24.43 -3.17 -18.10
C LYS A 35 -23.61 -3.15 -16.81
N ALA A 36 -24.27 -2.96 -15.67
CA ALA A 36 -23.59 -2.92 -14.37
C ALA A 36 -22.85 -4.23 -14.08
N ARG A 37 -23.45 -5.39 -14.37
CA ARG A 37 -22.80 -6.70 -14.27
C ARG A 37 -21.59 -6.82 -15.20
N ARG A 38 -21.72 -6.46 -16.49
CA ARG A 38 -20.58 -6.48 -17.42
C ARG A 38 -19.43 -5.56 -17.00
N PHE A 39 -19.73 -4.38 -16.48
CA PHE A 39 -18.70 -3.48 -15.95
C PHE A 39 -18.05 -4.05 -14.68
N TRP A 40 -18.83 -4.67 -13.80
CA TRP A 40 -18.32 -5.30 -12.58
C TRP A 40 -17.46 -6.53 -12.88
N ASP A 41 -17.91 -7.40 -13.77
CA ASP A 41 -17.17 -8.58 -14.22
C ASP A 41 -15.86 -8.15 -14.92
N GLY A 42 -15.92 -7.14 -15.80
CA GLY A 42 -14.73 -6.57 -16.44
C GLY A 42 -13.77 -5.88 -15.47
N PHE A 43 -14.28 -5.27 -14.39
CA PHE A 43 -13.44 -4.70 -13.33
C PHE A 43 -12.78 -5.79 -12.50
N ILE A 44 -13.50 -6.86 -12.15
CA ILE A 44 -12.93 -8.02 -11.44
C ILE A 44 -11.82 -8.66 -12.28
N ASP A 45 -12.08 -8.91 -13.57
CA ASP A 45 -11.08 -9.48 -14.48
C ASP A 45 -9.83 -8.59 -14.59
N PHE A 46 -10.02 -7.27 -14.63
CA PHE A 46 -8.91 -6.31 -14.64
C PHE A 46 -8.15 -6.26 -13.29
N ALA A 47 -8.85 -6.29 -12.16
CA ALA A 47 -8.24 -6.24 -10.83
C ALA A 47 -7.52 -7.54 -10.45
N LEU A 48 -8.00 -8.68 -10.93
CA LEU A 48 -7.38 -10.00 -10.76
C LEU A 48 -6.19 -10.23 -11.70
N GLN A 49 -5.90 -9.29 -12.60
CA GLN A 49 -4.69 -9.32 -13.41
C GLN A 49 -3.46 -9.36 -12.47
N GLY A 50 -2.69 -10.46 -12.50
CA GLY A 50 -1.60 -10.70 -11.55
C GLY A 50 -0.59 -9.56 -11.42
N ASN A 51 -0.27 -8.88 -12.53
CA ASN A 51 0.64 -7.73 -12.53
C ASN A 51 0.13 -6.54 -11.69
N ILE A 52 -1.18 -6.28 -11.67
CA ILE A 52 -1.76 -5.16 -10.90
C ILE A 52 -1.89 -5.56 -9.42
N LEU A 53 -2.31 -6.79 -9.17
CA LEU A 53 -2.51 -7.32 -7.83
C LEU A 53 -1.20 -7.34 -7.01
N GLU A 54 -0.09 -7.75 -7.62
CA GLU A 54 1.24 -7.76 -6.98
C GLU A 54 1.70 -6.34 -6.59
N ILE A 55 1.47 -5.35 -7.47
CA ILE A 55 1.80 -3.94 -7.19
C ILE A 55 0.93 -3.42 -6.05
N ALA A 56 -0.38 -3.72 -6.07
CA ALA A 56 -1.31 -3.29 -5.03
C ALA A 56 -0.93 -3.84 -3.65
N PHE A 57 -0.63 -5.14 -3.55
CA PHE A 57 -0.18 -5.73 -2.29
C PHE A 57 1.14 -5.12 -1.80
N GLY A 58 2.09 -4.86 -2.71
CA GLY A 58 3.34 -4.18 -2.36
C GLY A 58 3.13 -2.81 -1.71
N LEU A 59 2.23 -1.99 -2.28
CA LEU A 59 1.91 -0.65 -1.74
C LEU A 59 1.21 -0.71 -0.37
N ILE A 60 0.25 -1.63 -0.20
CA ILE A 60 -0.48 -1.80 1.07
C ILE A 60 0.47 -2.21 2.21
N ILE A 61 1.37 -3.17 1.94
CA ILE A 61 2.37 -3.63 2.90
C ILE A 61 3.34 -2.49 3.23
N ALA A 62 3.80 -1.74 2.23
CA ALA A 62 4.71 -0.61 2.44
C ALA A 62 4.10 0.51 3.30
N ALA A 63 2.83 0.88 3.04
CA ALA A 63 2.12 1.91 3.80
C ALA A 63 1.89 1.49 5.26
N SER A 64 1.46 0.24 5.46
CA SER A 64 1.21 -0.32 6.79
C SER A 64 2.51 -0.44 7.59
N PHE A 65 3.58 -0.92 6.97
CA PHE A 65 4.89 -1.03 7.60
C PHE A 65 5.45 0.32 8.02
N THR A 66 5.34 1.34 7.16
CA THR A 66 5.77 2.71 7.49
C THR A 66 5.02 3.24 8.71
N THR A 67 3.72 2.98 8.81
CA THR A 67 2.89 3.41 9.93
C THR A 67 3.27 2.70 11.24
N LEU A 68 3.55 1.40 11.17
CA LEU A 68 4.02 0.61 12.32
C LEU A 68 5.36 1.11 12.84
N VAL A 69 6.31 1.37 11.95
CA VAL A 69 7.64 1.86 12.32
C VAL A 69 7.56 3.27 12.92
N ASN A 70 6.73 4.15 12.34
CA ASN A 70 6.49 5.48 12.90
C ASN A 70 5.88 5.41 14.30
N SER A 71 4.87 4.55 14.50
CA SER A 71 4.26 4.34 15.82
C SER A 71 5.26 3.78 16.83
N PHE A 72 6.09 2.82 16.43
CA PHE A 72 7.15 2.27 17.29
C PHE A 72 8.14 3.34 17.72
N VAL A 73 8.58 4.18 16.78
CA VAL A 73 9.55 5.24 17.08
C VAL A 73 8.94 6.30 18.01
N GLN A 74 7.73 6.78 17.70
CA GLN A 74 7.07 7.82 18.49
C GLN A 74 6.65 7.35 19.89
N ASN A 75 6.17 6.11 20.01
CA ASN A 75 5.58 5.62 21.27
C ASN A 75 6.57 4.83 22.15
N ILE A 76 7.60 4.22 21.58
CA ILE A 76 8.53 3.35 22.34
C ILE A 76 9.95 3.93 22.39
N ILE A 77 10.46 4.47 21.28
CA ILE A 77 11.85 4.95 21.20
C ILE A 77 11.98 6.40 21.71
N MET A 78 11.06 7.29 21.34
CA MET A 78 11.12 8.70 21.76
C MET A 78 11.01 8.92 23.27
N PRO A 79 10.14 8.24 24.03
CA PRO A 79 10.03 8.47 25.48
C PRO A 79 11.35 8.27 26.24
N PRO A 80 12.09 7.15 26.10
CA PRO A 80 13.38 6.97 26.78
C PRO A 80 14.46 7.92 26.25
N ILE A 81 14.51 8.21 24.94
CA ILE A 81 15.45 9.19 24.39
C ILE A 81 15.20 10.59 24.98
N SER A 82 13.93 10.98 25.17
CA SER A 82 13.56 12.27 25.75
C SER A 82 13.98 12.45 27.22
N VAL A 83 14.22 11.34 27.93
CA VAL A 83 14.68 11.35 29.33
C VAL A 83 16.21 11.35 29.39
N ILE A 84 16.86 10.60 28.50
CA ILE A 84 18.32 10.41 28.50
C ILE A 84 19.05 11.60 27.86
N PHE A 85 18.55 12.08 26.72
CA PHE A 85 18.99 13.34 26.14
C PHE A 85 18.10 14.45 26.70
N PRO A 86 18.63 15.44 27.44
CA PRO A 86 17.87 16.61 27.91
C PRO A 86 17.55 17.57 26.74
N LEU A 87 17.22 17.03 25.56
CA LEU A 87 16.53 17.76 24.52
C LEU A 87 15.08 17.95 25.00
N ASN A 88 14.84 19.13 25.57
CA ASN A 88 13.54 19.61 26.01
C ASN A 88 12.39 19.07 25.14
N ARG A 89 11.45 18.31 25.74
CA ARG A 89 10.27 17.70 25.09
C ARG A 89 9.44 18.68 24.26
N ASN A 90 9.62 19.97 24.48
CA ASN A 90 8.96 21.04 23.74
C ASN A 90 9.80 21.57 22.56
N MET A 91 10.72 20.78 21.99
CA MET A 91 11.45 21.18 20.77
C MET A 91 10.49 21.59 19.67
N GLU A 92 9.37 20.87 19.45
CA GLU A 92 8.36 21.26 18.47
C GLU A 92 7.73 22.64 18.73
N GLN A 93 7.61 23.04 19.99
CA GLN A 93 7.05 24.33 20.40
C GLN A 93 8.11 25.45 20.39
N LYS A 94 9.36 25.16 20.03
CA LYS A 94 10.37 26.20 19.82
C LYS A 94 10.20 26.81 18.43
N PHE A 95 9.59 27.98 18.40
CA PHE A 95 9.46 28.81 17.21
C PHE A 95 10.08 30.17 17.47
N ALA A 96 10.75 30.72 16.44
CA ALA A 96 11.16 32.11 16.43
C ALA A 96 10.08 32.94 15.74
N VAL A 97 9.47 33.89 16.44
CA VAL A 97 8.51 34.83 15.84
C VAL A 97 9.30 35.90 15.09
N LEU A 98 9.23 35.90 13.76
CA LEU A 98 9.90 36.89 12.91
C LEU A 98 9.04 38.16 12.75
N ARG A 99 7.71 38.00 12.74
CA ARG A 99 6.74 39.10 12.76
C ARG A 99 5.59 38.74 13.68
N GLY A 100 5.40 39.54 14.73
CA GLY A 100 4.29 39.38 15.66
C GLY A 100 2.94 39.67 14.99
N GLY A 101 1.95 38.82 15.24
CA GLY A 101 0.55 39.09 14.93
C GLY A 101 -0.04 40.19 15.84
N PRO A 102 -1.32 40.57 15.64
CA PRO A 102 -1.97 41.66 16.38
C PRO A 102 -1.95 41.49 17.91
N ASN A 103 -1.90 40.25 18.39
CA ASN A 103 -1.90 39.89 19.81
C ASN A 103 -0.48 39.69 20.41
N TYR A 104 0.58 40.02 19.66
CA TYR A 104 1.96 39.87 20.13
C TYR A 104 2.37 41.04 21.04
N ASN A 105 2.07 40.92 22.33
CA ASN A 105 2.53 41.86 23.36
C ASN A 105 3.82 41.36 24.02
N HIS A 106 4.63 42.27 24.56
CA HIS A 106 5.89 41.95 25.25
C HIS A 106 5.70 40.96 26.43
N ASP A 107 4.52 40.98 27.04
CA ASP A 107 4.14 40.14 28.18
C ASP A 107 3.42 38.84 27.78
N ASN A 108 2.87 38.78 26.56
CA ASN A 108 2.02 37.67 26.10
C ASN A 108 2.66 36.97 24.89
N LYS A 109 3.80 36.33 25.14
CA LYS A 109 4.42 35.45 24.14
C LYS A 109 3.50 34.27 23.87
N TYR A 110 3.34 33.91 22.60
CA TYR A 110 2.66 32.69 22.23
C TYR A 110 3.34 31.50 22.92
N THR A 111 2.57 30.74 23.70
CA THR A 111 3.06 29.54 24.40
C THR A 111 3.01 28.30 23.51
N THR A 112 2.24 28.36 22.42
CA THR A 112 2.07 27.26 21.46
C THR A 112 2.23 27.76 20.03
N LEU A 113 2.73 26.88 19.17
CA LEU A 113 2.98 27.16 17.76
C LEU A 113 1.68 27.37 16.97
N GLU A 114 0.59 26.74 17.41
CA GLU A 114 -0.76 26.86 16.85
C GLU A 114 -1.32 28.27 17.04
N ARG A 115 -1.26 28.82 18.26
CA ARG A 115 -1.71 30.20 18.53
C ARG A 115 -0.97 31.24 17.70
N ALA A 116 0.35 31.05 17.53
CA ALA A 116 1.15 31.96 16.74
C ALA A 116 0.79 31.91 15.23
N LYS A 117 0.40 30.73 14.72
CA LYS A 117 -0.07 30.58 13.34
C LYS A 117 -1.47 31.16 13.14
N ASP A 118 -2.38 30.96 14.10
CA ASP A 118 -3.76 31.44 14.03
C ASP A 118 -3.83 32.97 14.09
N ASP A 119 -2.94 33.62 14.84
CA ASP A 119 -2.80 35.08 14.87
C ASP A 119 -2.09 35.67 13.62
N GLY A 120 -1.78 34.85 12.62
CA GLY A 120 -1.12 35.26 11.39
C GLY A 120 0.32 35.74 11.59
N ALA A 121 0.96 35.39 12.71
CA ALA A 121 2.35 35.72 12.97
C ALA A 121 3.25 34.90 12.04
N VAL A 122 4.22 35.55 11.41
CA VAL A 122 5.23 34.85 10.60
C VAL A 122 6.22 34.20 11.57
N VAL A 123 6.07 32.90 11.77
CA VAL A 123 6.91 32.11 12.68
C VAL A 123 7.85 31.17 11.92
N LEU A 124 9.11 31.15 12.33
CA LEU A 124 10.10 30.17 11.89
C LEU A 124 10.13 29.01 12.91
N ALA A 125 9.40 27.95 12.58
CA ALA A 125 9.25 26.74 13.38
C ALA A 125 10.46 25.79 13.24
N TYR A 126 11.65 26.24 13.65
CA TYR A 126 12.86 25.38 13.60
C TYR A 126 12.73 24.15 14.50
N GLY A 127 11.92 24.24 15.54
CA GLY A 127 11.61 23.19 16.47
C GLY A 127 10.98 21.94 15.86
N SER A 128 9.92 22.12 15.05
CA SER A 128 9.23 21.00 14.40
C SER A 128 10.08 20.35 13.32
N PHE A 129 10.89 21.14 12.61
CA PHE A 129 11.83 20.62 11.61
C PHE A 129 12.90 19.73 12.25
N LEU A 130 13.50 20.18 13.36
CA LEU A 130 14.51 19.40 14.06
C LEU A 130 13.91 18.12 14.65
N ASN A 131 12.67 18.17 15.15
CA ASN A 131 11.97 16.97 15.61
C ASN A 131 11.73 15.96 14.48
N GLN A 132 11.31 16.42 13.30
CA GLN A 132 11.13 15.56 12.12
C GLN A 132 12.46 14.95 11.65
N LEU A 133 13.56 15.71 11.68
CA LEU A 133 14.89 15.21 11.35
C LEU A 133 15.36 14.12 12.33
N VAL A 134 15.20 14.36 13.63
CA VAL A 134 15.54 13.38 14.67
C VAL A 134 14.67 12.13 14.54
N SER A 135 13.37 12.29 14.31
CA SER A 135 12.44 11.19 14.07
C SER A 135 12.88 10.32 12.89
N PHE A 136 13.27 10.94 11.78
CA PHE A 136 13.76 10.25 10.59
C PHE A 136 15.02 9.42 10.88
N LEU A 137 15.98 9.99 11.62
CA LEU A 137 17.19 9.25 12.04
C LEU A 137 16.83 8.09 12.97
N CYS A 138 15.91 8.29 13.92
CA CYS A 138 15.44 7.23 14.81
C CYS A 138 14.73 6.09 14.05
N VAL A 139 13.93 6.40 13.03
CA VAL A 139 13.32 5.40 12.14
C VAL A 139 14.39 4.58 11.41
N GLY A 140 15.41 5.24 10.86
CA GLY A 140 16.54 4.56 10.21
C GLY A 140 17.30 3.62 11.15
N ILE A 141 17.63 4.10 12.35
CA ILE A 141 18.30 3.30 13.39
C ILE A 141 17.41 2.15 13.87
N SER A 142 16.10 2.38 14.00
CA SER A 142 15.14 1.35 14.40
C SER A 142 15.05 0.23 13.36
N LEU A 143 14.98 0.56 12.06
CA LEU A 143 14.97 -0.43 10.99
C LEU A 143 16.27 -1.22 10.94
N TYR A 144 17.41 -0.55 11.12
CA TYR A 144 18.70 -1.21 11.23
C TYR A 144 18.75 -2.16 12.43
N GLY A 145 18.31 -1.71 13.61
CA GLY A 145 18.23 -2.53 14.82
C GLY A 145 17.36 -3.76 14.63
N LEU A 146 16.17 -3.60 14.04
CA LEU A 146 15.26 -4.71 13.77
C LEU A 146 15.89 -5.72 12.79
N ALA A 147 16.48 -5.23 11.69
CA ALA A 147 17.18 -6.09 10.74
C ALA A 147 18.32 -6.86 11.41
N HIS A 148 19.06 -6.22 12.31
CA HIS A 148 20.15 -6.85 13.03
C HIS A 148 19.66 -7.87 14.06
N VAL A 149 18.56 -7.60 14.78
CA VAL A 149 17.90 -8.57 15.66
C VAL A 149 17.43 -9.78 14.87
N PHE A 150 16.82 -9.59 13.70
CA PHE A 150 16.44 -10.70 12.83
C PHE A 150 17.65 -11.50 12.32
N GLN A 151 18.74 -10.83 11.93
CA GLN A 151 19.99 -11.50 11.54
C GLN A 151 20.63 -12.26 12.70
N PHE A 152 20.51 -11.75 13.93
CA PHE A 152 20.99 -12.40 15.13
C PHE A 152 20.20 -13.66 15.47
N PHE A 153 18.86 -13.61 15.36
CA PHE A 153 17.99 -14.76 15.67
C PHE A 153 17.93 -15.79 14.53
N SER A 154 18.04 -15.36 13.29
CA SER A 154 17.92 -16.22 12.11
C SER A 154 19.17 -16.12 11.21
N PRO A 155 20.33 -16.66 11.64
CA PRO A 155 21.57 -16.62 10.87
C PRO A 155 21.58 -17.57 9.66
N GLU A 156 20.50 -18.29 9.37
CA GLU A 156 20.46 -19.16 8.19
C GLU A 156 20.29 -18.33 6.90
N PRO A 157 21.24 -18.40 5.95
CA PRO A 157 21.11 -17.69 4.69
C PRO A 157 19.94 -18.27 3.89
N ILE A 158 18.82 -17.54 3.89
CA ILE A 158 17.58 -17.87 3.16
C ILE A 158 17.81 -18.02 1.66
N ILE A 159 18.83 -17.35 1.11
CA ILE A 159 19.19 -17.48 -0.29
C ILE A 159 20.13 -18.67 -0.45
N LYS A 160 19.56 -19.85 -0.74
CA LYS A 160 20.32 -20.94 -1.34
C LYS A 160 20.87 -20.41 -2.67
N HIS A 161 22.15 -20.06 -2.71
CA HIS A 161 22.81 -19.69 -3.96
C HIS A 161 22.65 -20.85 -4.93
N THR A 162 21.81 -20.70 -5.95
CA THR A 162 21.65 -21.71 -7.00
C THR A 162 22.42 -21.26 -8.24
N VAL A 163 23.29 -22.13 -8.75
CA VAL A 163 24.00 -21.94 -10.00
C VAL A 163 23.34 -22.78 -11.10
N LYS A 164 23.44 -22.33 -12.35
CA LYS A 164 23.01 -23.16 -13.49
C LYS A 164 24.09 -24.20 -13.77
N CYS A 165 23.68 -25.46 -13.89
CA CYS A 165 24.58 -26.53 -14.33
C CYS A 165 25.09 -26.25 -15.76
N LYS A 166 26.40 -26.43 -16.01
CA LYS A 166 27.02 -26.22 -17.33
C LYS A 166 26.42 -27.11 -18.42
N TYR A 167 26.05 -28.34 -18.08
CA TYR A 167 25.60 -29.36 -19.04
C TYR A 167 24.09 -29.31 -19.26
N CYS A 168 23.28 -29.48 -18.21
CA CYS A 168 21.83 -29.59 -18.35
C CYS A 168 21.05 -28.28 -18.15
N ARG A 169 21.73 -27.17 -17.85
CA ARG A 169 21.17 -25.82 -17.61
C ARG A 169 20.11 -25.71 -16.49
N LYS A 170 19.82 -26.79 -15.76
CA LYS A 170 18.94 -26.76 -14.58
C LYS A 170 19.64 -26.05 -13.40
N ARG A 171 18.85 -25.42 -12.53
CA ARG A 171 19.33 -24.76 -11.32
C ARG A 171 19.67 -25.80 -10.24
N ILE A 172 20.88 -25.76 -9.72
CA ILE A 172 21.40 -26.63 -8.66
C ILE A 172 21.99 -25.79 -7.54
N SER A 173 22.10 -26.34 -6.32
CA SER A 173 22.80 -25.67 -5.22
C SER A 173 24.26 -25.40 -5.58
N ASN A 174 24.78 -24.22 -5.24
CA ASN A 174 26.18 -23.84 -5.46
C ASN A 174 27.16 -24.83 -4.78
N LYS A 175 26.77 -25.39 -3.63
CA LYS A 175 27.57 -26.37 -2.88
C LYS A 175 27.50 -27.81 -3.45
N ALA A 176 26.74 -28.06 -4.51
CA ALA A 176 26.60 -29.40 -5.08
C ALA A 176 27.80 -29.78 -5.96
N GLN A 177 28.56 -30.80 -5.57
CA GLN A 177 29.67 -31.31 -6.41
C GLN A 177 29.17 -32.05 -7.66
N ARG A 178 27.99 -32.69 -7.58
CA ARG A 178 27.33 -33.37 -8.70
C ARG A 178 25.94 -32.79 -8.94
N CYS A 179 25.58 -32.66 -10.22
CA CYS A 179 24.23 -32.25 -10.59
C CYS A 179 23.24 -33.39 -10.34
N VAL A 180 22.12 -33.10 -9.66
CA VAL A 180 21.08 -34.11 -9.39
C VAL A 180 20.38 -34.60 -10.66
N ASN A 181 20.36 -33.78 -11.72
CA ASN A 181 19.55 -34.05 -12.91
C ASN A 181 20.31 -34.74 -14.04
N CYS A 182 21.57 -34.38 -14.26
CA CYS A 182 22.41 -34.97 -15.31
C CYS A 182 23.60 -35.75 -14.74
N THR A 183 23.71 -35.88 -13.42
CA THR A 183 24.79 -36.59 -12.71
C THR A 183 26.22 -36.07 -12.97
N SER A 184 26.35 -35.03 -13.79
CA SER A 184 27.64 -34.46 -14.17
C SER A 184 28.29 -33.67 -13.04
N TRP A 185 29.61 -33.73 -13.04
CA TRP A 185 30.46 -33.00 -12.10
C TRP A 185 30.56 -31.52 -12.47
N GLN A 186 30.44 -30.63 -11.48
CA GLN A 186 30.54 -29.18 -11.70
C GLN A 186 31.98 -28.64 -11.66
N ASP A 187 32.94 -29.48 -11.26
CA ASP A 187 34.38 -29.15 -11.10
C ASP A 187 35.19 -29.14 -12.42
N GLY A 188 34.54 -29.39 -13.56
CA GLY A 188 35.15 -29.39 -14.89
C GLY A 188 36.11 -30.57 -15.14
N ARG A 189 36.02 -31.65 -14.36
CA ARG A 189 36.79 -32.87 -14.62
C ARG A 189 36.35 -33.61 -15.89
N GLU A 190 35.08 -33.49 -16.25
CA GLU A 190 34.52 -34.08 -17.48
C GLU A 190 35.02 -33.35 -18.73
N ASP A 191 35.17 -32.01 -18.65
CA ASP A 191 35.76 -31.21 -19.73
C ASP A 191 37.24 -31.55 -19.99
N ARG A 192 37.94 -32.05 -18.95
CA ARG A 192 39.35 -32.47 -19.04
C ARG A 192 39.56 -33.85 -19.65
N ALA A 193 38.53 -34.71 -19.68
CA ALA A 193 38.63 -36.06 -20.24
C ALA A 193 38.55 -36.09 -21.78
N HIS A 194 38.12 -34.99 -22.41
CA HIS A 194 37.91 -34.87 -23.85
C HIS A 194 38.95 -34.01 -24.57
N ARG A 195 40.06 -33.66 -23.91
CA ARG A 195 41.17 -32.91 -24.48
C ARG A 195 42.43 -33.75 -24.44
#